data_AF-A0A319B4P8-F1
#
_entry.id   AF-A0A319B4P8-F1
#
_cell.length_a   1.000
_cell.length_b   1.000
_cell.length_c   1.000
_cell.angle_alpha   90.00
_cell.angle_beta   90.00
_cell.angle_gamma   90.00
#
_symmetry.space_group_name_H-M   'P 1'
#
loop_
_entity.id
_entity.type
_entity.pdbx_description
1 polymer ?
#
loop_
_entity_poly.entity_id
_entity_poly.type
_entity_poly.pdbx_seq_one_letter_code
_entity_poly.pdbx_strand_id
1 'polypeptide(L)'
;MAITEPILVAESLPTIELDLLRADNETENKRLLSVCQNYGFFYLNMTSDPELCQLWEDMLSIMKEYFEQPLDIKMQDARNDDNFGYEPMGTEEGPKPKTRDGYESLKFSRREYLKNSTDLTTSIRTKSTPFFNFINQAHTITLLILSRLSTQLGLTGSSRFETYHADPGPSTSTLGILRYPKHESGISEPTSVGHNQHTDVGTLTFLLAAQWGLQYCSPQTKRWEFIEPRPGHAIINVGDSLRFPSGGELASVVHRVVPLKETQEEDRYSIAYFLRPNDDVTFRDATGKMWSAKEWHDFKFDVFKSPSTLDAKGRFLTGMMLEEERGRWVGVAGEGGVAVAV
;
A
#
# COMPACT_ATOMS: atom_id res chain seq x y z
N MET A 1 -26.57 -4.87 10.68
CA MET A 1 -26.29 -4.77 12.14
C MET A 1 -25.15 -3.79 12.29
N ALA A 2 -25.42 -2.64 12.89
CA ALA A 2 -24.49 -1.54 13.08
C ALA A 2 -23.19 -2.02 13.74
N ILE A 3 -22.03 -1.58 13.25
CA ILE A 3 -20.76 -1.80 13.95
C ILE A 3 -20.78 -0.86 15.16
N THR A 4 -21.29 -1.35 16.29
CA THR A 4 -21.32 -0.66 17.59
C THR A 4 -19.98 -0.69 18.32
N GLU A 5 -18.91 -1.09 17.64
CA GLU A 5 -17.56 -1.04 18.22
C GLU A 5 -17.08 0.42 18.25
N PRO A 6 -16.40 0.84 19.34
CA PRO A 6 -15.84 2.18 19.41
C PRO A 6 -14.87 2.40 18.24
N ILE A 7 -14.92 3.58 17.64
CA ILE A 7 -13.92 4.01 16.65
C ILE A 7 -12.57 4.05 17.37
N LEU A 8 -11.70 3.08 17.09
CA LEU A 8 -10.35 3.03 17.61
C LEU A 8 -9.42 3.74 16.64
N VAL A 9 -8.74 4.79 17.12
CA VAL A 9 -7.70 5.51 16.37
C VAL A 9 -6.34 5.09 16.91
N ALA A 10 -5.36 4.97 16.03
CA ALA A 10 -3.99 4.62 16.37
C ALA A 10 -3.32 5.76 17.15
N GLU A 11 -3.43 5.75 18.49
CA GLU A 11 -2.84 6.80 19.34
C GLU A 11 -1.30 6.81 19.30
N SER A 12 -0.68 5.70 18.93
CA SER A 12 0.76 5.46 19.09
C SER A 12 1.49 5.15 17.78
N LEU A 13 0.91 5.45 16.61
CA LEU A 13 1.60 5.20 15.35
C LEU A 13 2.85 6.11 15.27
N PRO A 14 4.07 5.53 15.17
CA PRO A 14 5.30 6.33 15.22
C PRO A 14 5.44 7.25 14.01
N THR A 15 6.14 8.37 14.20
CA THR A 15 6.56 9.28 13.13
C THR A 15 8.06 9.19 12.91
N ILE A 16 8.48 9.13 11.65
CA ILE A 16 9.86 9.22 11.19
C ILE A 16 10.07 10.54 10.44
N GLU A 17 11.17 11.24 10.68
CA GLU A 17 11.49 12.55 10.13
C GLU A 17 12.31 12.43 8.83
N LEU A 18 11.76 12.91 7.70
CA LEU A 18 12.39 12.74 6.38
C LEU A 18 13.74 13.48 6.26
N ASP A 19 13.87 14.67 6.83
CA ASP A 19 15.11 15.45 6.83
C ASP A 19 16.21 14.75 7.63
N LEU A 20 15.88 14.12 8.75
CA LEU A 20 16.82 13.33 9.53
C LEU A 20 17.29 12.07 8.78
N LEU A 21 16.40 11.39 8.04
CA LEU A 21 16.80 10.28 7.17
C LEU A 21 17.73 10.73 6.03
N ARG A 22 17.44 11.91 5.43
CA ARG A 22 18.30 12.52 4.40
C ARG A 22 19.67 12.90 4.96
N ALA A 23 19.72 13.38 6.19
CA ALA A 23 20.94 13.72 6.91
C ALA A 23 21.71 12.49 7.46
N ASP A 24 21.23 11.27 7.20
CA ASP A 24 21.79 10.03 7.73
C ASP A 24 21.90 10.02 9.27
N ASN A 25 20.88 10.56 9.94
CA ASN A 25 20.87 10.62 11.38
C ASN A 25 20.76 9.22 12.00
N GLU A 26 21.79 8.81 12.72
CA GLU A 26 21.89 7.46 13.29
C GLU A 26 20.77 7.12 14.29
N THR A 27 20.29 8.09 15.06
CA THR A 27 19.19 7.87 16.02
C THR A 27 17.88 7.60 15.27
N GLU A 28 17.63 8.39 14.23
CA GLU A 28 16.43 8.23 13.40
C GLU A 28 16.46 6.96 12.57
N ASN A 29 17.63 6.57 12.04
CA ASN A 29 17.81 5.31 11.34
C ASN A 29 17.50 4.10 12.23
N LYS A 30 17.98 4.11 13.49
CA LYS A 30 17.65 3.06 14.48
C LYS A 30 16.17 3.04 14.81
N ARG A 31 15.55 4.21 14.94
CA ARG A 31 14.11 4.35 15.16
C ARG A 31 13.32 3.78 13.98
N LEU A 32 13.73 4.09 12.75
CA LEU A 32 13.13 3.55 11.52
C LEU A 32 13.14 2.02 11.52
N LEU A 33 14.28 1.39 11.84
CA LEU A 33 14.37 -0.07 11.93
C LEU A 33 13.39 -0.61 12.99
N SER A 34 13.43 -0.07 14.20
CA SER A 34 12.55 -0.49 15.30
C SER A 34 11.07 -0.36 14.94
N VAL A 35 10.69 0.72 14.26
CA VAL A 35 9.31 0.95 13.84
C VAL A 35 8.88 -0.03 12.74
N CYS A 36 9.75 -0.34 11.78
CA CYS A 36 9.48 -1.35 10.76
C CYS A 36 9.36 -2.77 11.35
N GLN A 37 10.11 -3.09 12.41
CA GLN A 37 10.03 -4.37 13.11
C GLN A 37 8.76 -4.49 13.97
N ASN A 38 8.40 -3.43 14.70
CA ASN A 38 7.35 -3.49 15.73
C ASN A 38 5.96 -3.06 15.25
N TYR A 39 5.87 -2.19 14.26
CA TYR A 39 4.62 -1.60 13.80
C TYR A 39 4.31 -1.93 12.35
N GLY A 40 5.33 -1.96 11.47
CA GLY A 40 5.15 -2.19 10.03
C GLY A 40 4.47 -1.04 9.27
N PHE A 41 3.88 -0.09 10.00
CA PHE A 41 3.28 1.16 9.54
C PHE A 41 3.89 2.32 10.32
N PHE A 42 4.08 3.47 9.68
CA PHE A 42 4.49 4.71 10.33
C PHE A 42 4.16 5.94 9.52
N TYR A 43 4.12 7.10 10.18
CA TYR A 43 4.11 8.37 9.48
C TYR A 43 5.54 8.76 9.07
N LEU A 44 5.70 9.25 7.85
CA LEU A 44 6.89 9.98 7.42
C LEU A 44 6.54 11.46 7.40
N ASN A 45 7.13 12.24 8.31
CA ASN A 45 6.99 13.69 8.33
C ASN A 45 7.80 14.31 7.20
N MET A 46 7.10 15.00 6.30
CA MET A 46 7.66 15.65 5.12
C MET A 46 7.55 17.18 5.19
N THR A 47 7.15 17.74 6.33
CA THR A 47 6.95 19.19 6.50
C THR A 47 8.22 20.02 6.27
N SER A 48 9.40 19.38 6.38
CA SER A 48 10.69 19.96 6.00
C SER A 48 10.94 20.05 4.50
N ASP A 49 10.05 19.50 3.67
CA ASP A 49 10.09 19.51 2.20
C ASP A 49 8.82 20.19 1.63
N PRO A 50 8.80 21.54 1.52
CA PRO A 50 7.64 22.28 1.03
C PRO A 50 7.27 21.95 -0.41
N GLU A 51 8.26 21.62 -1.26
CA GLU A 51 8.02 21.27 -2.66
C GLU A 51 7.28 19.94 -2.78
N LEU A 52 7.66 18.94 -1.99
CA LEU A 52 6.96 17.67 -1.92
C LEU A 52 5.54 17.82 -1.35
N CYS A 53 5.37 18.66 -0.32
CA CYS A 53 4.05 18.97 0.22
C CYS A 53 3.15 19.66 -0.82
N GLN A 54 3.69 20.62 -1.57
CA GLN A 54 2.95 21.30 -2.63
C GLN A 54 2.60 20.35 -3.78
N LEU A 55 3.53 19.48 -4.18
CA LEU A 55 3.27 18.47 -5.20
C LEU A 55 2.12 17.54 -4.81
N TRP A 56 1.98 17.20 -3.53
CA TRP A 56 0.83 16.45 -3.04
C TRP A 56 -0.49 17.20 -3.22
N GLU A 57 -0.56 18.47 -2.83
CA GLU A 57 -1.77 19.28 -2.99
C GLU A 57 -2.16 19.43 -4.47
N ASP A 58 -1.18 19.62 -5.35
CA ASP A 58 -1.39 19.68 -6.80
C ASP A 58 -1.95 18.36 -7.33
N MET A 59 -1.38 17.23 -6.88
CA MET A 59 -1.85 15.89 -7.25
C MET A 59 -3.28 15.64 -6.78
N LEU A 60 -3.64 16.05 -5.56
CA LEU A 60 -5.00 15.94 -5.04
C LEU A 60 -6.01 16.75 -5.88
N SER A 61 -5.63 17.96 -6.33
CA SER A 61 -6.47 18.75 -7.24
C SER A 61 -6.68 18.04 -8.57
N ILE A 62 -5.60 17.52 -9.19
CA ILE A 62 -5.67 16.79 -10.47
C ILE A 62 -6.53 15.53 -10.34
N MET A 63 -6.40 14.79 -9.23
CA MET A 63 -7.20 13.60 -8.94
C MET A 63 -8.69 13.93 -8.88
N LYS A 64 -9.08 15.01 -8.18
CA LYS A 64 -10.48 15.44 -8.10
C LYS A 64 -11.05 15.74 -9.48
N GLU A 65 -10.34 16.57 -10.26
CA GLU A 65 -10.74 16.90 -11.63
C GLU A 65 -10.87 15.65 -12.51
N TYR A 66 -9.95 14.68 -12.39
CA TYR A 66 -10.00 13.46 -13.18
C TYR A 66 -11.23 12.61 -12.84
N PHE A 67 -11.45 12.33 -11.55
CA PHE A 67 -12.51 11.41 -11.12
C PHE A 67 -13.92 12.00 -11.21
N GLU A 68 -14.07 13.33 -11.24
CA GLU A 68 -15.33 14.01 -11.52
C GLU A 68 -15.83 13.82 -12.97
N GLN A 69 -14.95 13.37 -13.88
CA GLN A 69 -15.35 13.10 -15.27
C GLN A 69 -16.38 11.95 -15.36
N PRO A 70 -17.26 11.98 -16.37
CA PRO A 70 -18.16 10.87 -16.68
C PRO A 70 -17.43 9.54 -16.86
N LEU A 71 -18.09 8.43 -16.50
CA LEU A 71 -17.49 7.09 -16.54
C LEU A 71 -17.00 6.72 -17.95
N ASP A 72 -17.75 7.04 -19.00
CA ASP A 72 -17.39 6.78 -20.39
C ASP A 72 -16.12 7.51 -20.83
N ILE A 73 -15.83 8.69 -20.25
CA ILE A 73 -14.56 9.39 -20.45
C ILE A 73 -13.42 8.67 -19.74
N LYS A 74 -13.58 8.32 -18.46
CA LYS A 74 -12.55 7.61 -17.67
C LYS A 74 -12.23 6.23 -18.24
N MET A 75 -13.24 5.50 -18.75
CA MET A 75 -13.08 4.19 -19.38
C MET A 75 -12.21 4.22 -20.65
N GLN A 76 -11.95 5.39 -21.26
CA GLN A 76 -10.99 5.50 -22.37
C GLN A 76 -9.55 5.22 -21.92
N ASP A 77 -9.26 5.38 -20.63
CA ASP A 77 -7.98 5.06 -20.01
C ASP A 77 -7.90 3.63 -19.47
N ALA A 78 -8.97 2.83 -19.61
CA ALA A 78 -8.92 1.42 -19.24
C ALA A 78 -7.94 0.68 -20.15
N ARG A 79 -7.16 -0.25 -19.57
CA ARG A 79 -6.13 -1.01 -20.29
C ARG A 79 -6.18 -2.52 -20.06
N ASN A 80 -7.04 -3.01 -19.16
CA ASN A 80 -7.05 -4.40 -18.71
C ASN A 80 -5.65 -4.88 -18.25
N ASP A 81 -4.92 -4.01 -17.54
CA ASP A 81 -3.61 -4.31 -16.96
C ASP A 81 -3.64 -3.95 -15.47
N ASP A 82 -3.11 -4.84 -14.62
CA ASP A 82 -3.17 -4.69 -13.15
C ASP A 82 -2.32 -3.53 -12.61
N ASN A 83 -1.41 -3.01 -13.43
CA ASN A 83 -0.42 -2.03 -13.05
C ASN A 83 -0.56 -0.69 -13.78
N PHE A 84 -1.48 -0.60 -14.73
CA PHE A 84 -1.62 0.58 -15.59
C PHE A 84 -3.04 0.77 -16.12
N GLY A 85 -3.50 2.02 -16.13
CA GLY A 85 -4.81 2.39 -16.66
C GLY A 85 -5.90 2.48 -15.60
N TYR A 86 -7.10 2.83 -16.07
CA TYR A 86 -8.28 3.06 -15.24
C TYR A 86 -9.03 1.77 -14.91
N GLU A 87 -9.50 1.67 -13.68
CA GLU A 87 -10.37 0.60 -13.19
C GLU A 87 -11.61 1.22 -12.49
N PRO A 88 -12.84 0.85 -12.91
CA PRO A 88 -14.05 1.34 -12.28
C PRO A 88 -14.29 0.66 -10.92
N MET A 89 -15.22 1.19 -10.14
CA MET A 89 -15.65 0.59 -8.88
C MET A 89 -16.19 -0.83 -9.05
N GLY A 90 -15.92 -1.66 -8.05
CA GLY A 90 -16.54 -2.97 -7.88
C GLY A 90 -15.95 -4.08 -8.75
N THR A 91 -14.69 -3.91 -9.15
CA THR A 91 -13.90 -4.88 -9.91
C THR A 91 -13.31 -5.98 -9.02
N GLU A 92 -13.12 -5.69 -7.73
CA GLU A 92 -12.51 -6.56 -6.72
C GLU A 92 -13.51 -6.91 -5.59
N GLU A 93 -13.11 -7.87 -4.74
CA GLU A 93 -13.87 -8.21 -3.53
C GLU A 93 -13.80 -7.09 -2.50
N GLY A 94 -14.89 -6.86 -1.78
CA GLY A 94 -14.98 -5.85 -0.73
C GLY A 94 -14.49 -6.34 0.63
N PRO A 95 -14.39 -5.44 1.63
CA PRO A 95 -13.98 -5.76 3.00
C PRO A 95 -15.01 -6.55 3.79
N LYS A 96 -16.23 -6.73 3.26
CA LYS A 96 -17.30 -7.56 3.85
C LYS A 96 -17.65 -8.72 2.91
N PRO A 97 -18.01 -9.90 3.43
CA PRO A 97 -18.44 -11.01 2.58
C PRO A 97 -19.58 -10.62 1.63
N LYS A 98 -19.47 -11.00 0.36
CA LYS A 98 -20.45 -10.72 -0.72
C LYS A 98 -20.62 -9.23 -1.07
N THR A 99 -19.70 -8.37 -0.63
CA THR A 99 -19.60 -6.98 -1.11
C THR A 99 -18.48 -6.86 -2.12
N ARG A 100 -18.54 -5.83 -2.96
CA ARG A 100 -17.45 -5.44 -3.85
C ARG A 100 -16.63 -4.30 -3.23
N ASP A 101 -15.44 -4.03 -3.77
CA ASP A 101 -14.73 -2.81 -3.44
C ASP A 101 -15.60 -1.57 -3.76
N GLY A 102 -15.32 -0.47 -3.08
CA GLY A 102 -16.01 0.81 -3.23
C GLY A 102 -15.11 1.92 -3.74
N TYR A 103 -14.11 1.60 -4.57
CA TYR A 103 -13.20 2.61 -5.12
C TYR A 103 -13.01 2.47 -6.62
N GLU A 104 -12.84 3.59 -7.30
CA GLU A 104 -12.29 3.61 -8.65
C GLU A 104 -10.80 4.00 -8.57
N SER A 105 -10.00 3.53 -9.52
CA SER A 105 -8.57 3.80 -9.54
C SER A 105 -8.03 4.13 -10.92
N LEU A 106 -6.91 4.83 -10.94
CA LEU A 106 -6.07 4.99 -12.12
C LEU A 106 -4.62 4.73 -11.74
N LYS A 107 -3.95 3.89 -12.52
CA LYS A 107 -2.59 3.43 -12.23
C LYS A 107 -1.59 3.93 -13.27
N PHE A 108 -0.40 4.30 -12.81
CA PHE A 108 0.74 4.76 -13.61
C PHE A 108 1.97 3.93 -13.30
N SER A 109 2.39 3.08 -14.24
CA SER A 109 3.55 2.22 -14.08
C SER A 109 4.85 3.01 -14.14
N ARG A 110 5.79 2.72 -13.24
CA ARG A 110 7.16 3.25 -13.31
C ARG A 110 7.83 2.87 -14.64
N ARG A 111 7.56 1.67 -15.14
CA ARG A 111 8.13 1.18 -16.42
C ARG A 111 7.70 2.06 -17.59
N GLU A 112 6.41 2.40 -17.65
CA GLU A 112 5.87 3.26 -18.70
C GLU A 112 6.43 4.68 -18.60
N TYR A 113 6.60 5.19 -17.37
CA TYR A 113 7.30 6.46 -17.13
C TYR A 113 8.74 6.43 -17.69
N LEU A 114 9.55 5.43 -17.32
CA LEU A 114 10.95 5.34 -17.76
C LEU A 114 11.11 5.19 -19.28
N LYS A 115 10.10 4.65 -19.96
CA LYS A 115 10.06 4.53 -21.41
C LYS A 115 9.55 5.79 -22.12
N ASN A 116 9.20 6.86 -21.38
CA ASN A 116 8.49 8.04 -21.91
C ASN A 116 7.25 7.64 -22.71
N SER A 117 6.50 6.65 -22.22
CA SER A 117 5.31 6.14 -22.90
C SER A 117 4.28 7.25 -23.13
N THR A 118 3.74 7.31 -24.34
CA THR A 118 2.69 8.27 -24.71
C THR A 118 1.28 7.67 -24.62
N ASP A 119 1.17 6.46 -24.07
CA ASP A 119 -0.05 5.64 -24.06
C ASP A 119 -1.06 6.09 -23.00
N LEU A 120 -0.74 7.09 -22.18
CA LEU A 120 -1.72 7.81 -21.38
C LEU A 120 -2.65 8.58 -22.32
N THR A 121 -3.93 8.22 -22.34
CA THR A 121 -4.97 8.90 -23.11
C THR A 121 -5.71 9.92 -22.24
N THR A 122 -6.69 10.62 -22.81
CA THR A 122 -7.54 11.63 -22.15
C THR A 122 -6.82 12.88 -21.58
N SER A 123 -7.50 13.61 -20.68
CA SER A 123 -7.10 14.87 -20.06
C SER A 123 -5.78 14.75 -19.28
N ILE A 124 -5.45 13.57 -18.75
CA ILE A 124 -4.23 13.30 -18.00
C ILE A 124 -2.96 13.37 -18.85
N ARG A 125 -3.05 13.06 -20.15
CA ARG A 125 -1.88 13.16 -21.05
C ARG A 125 -1.23 14.54 -21.00
N THR A 126 -2.05 15.59 -20.88
CA THR A 126 -1.58 16.98 -20.80
C THR A 126 -1.10 17.38 -19.40
N LYS A 127 -1.34 16.54 -18.40
CA LYS A 127 -0.99 16.73 -16.98
C LYS A 127 -0.11 15.59 -16.45
N SER A 128 0.69 14.94 -17.29
CA SER A 128 1.51 13.79 -16.91
C SER A 128 2.71 14.15 -16.03
N THR A 129 3.25 15.37 -16.16
CA THR A 129 4.44 15.82 -15.44
C THR A 129 4.32 15.71 -13.91
N PRO A 130 3.25 16.19 -13.24
CA PRO A 130 3.07 15.99 -11.80
C PRO A 130 3.10 14.52 -11.35
N PHE A 131 2.44 13.62 -12.08
CA PHE A 131 2.45 12.18 -11.76
C PHE A 131 3.85 11.59 -11.82
N PHE A 132 4.60 11.93 -12.85
CA PHE A 132 5.96 11.45 -13.03
C PHE A 132 6.95 12.05 -12.02
N ASN A 133 6.80 13.32 -11.68
CA ASN A 133 7.56 13.95 -10.60
C ASN A 133 7.26 13.25 -9.27
N PHE A 134 5.99 12.95 -8.98
CA PHE A 134 5.60 12.24 -7.77
C PHE A 134 6.19 10.82 -7.72
N ILE A 135 6.11 10.06 -8.83
CA ILE A 135 6.73 8.73 -8.94
C ILE A 135 8.22 8.80 -8.62
N ASN A 136 8.96 9.78 -9.16
CA ASN A 136 10.39 9.93 -8.90
C ASN A 136 10.68 10.24 -7.44
N GLN A 137 9.93 11.17 -6.84
CA GLN A 137 10.13 11.57 -5.46
C GLN A 137 9.81 10.43 -4.50
N ALA A 138 8.65 9.78 -4.66
CA ALA A 138 8.25 8.64 -3.83
C ALA A 138 9.22 7.45 -3.99
N HIS A 139 9.68 7.17 -5.21
CA HIS A 139 10.68 6.13 -5.44
C HIS A 139 12.01 6.47 -4.76
N THR A 140 12.52 7.69 -4.92
CA THR A 140 13.78 8.12 -4.30
C THR A 140 13.71 8.04 -2.77
N ILE A 141 12.60 8.47 -2.17
CA ILE A 141 12.40 8.41 -0.72
C ILE A 141 12.30 6.96 -0.24
N THR A 142 11.58 6.11 -0.95
CA THR A 142 11.47 4.70 -0.57
C THR A 142 12.80 3.97 -0.70
N LEU A 143 13.62 4.25 -1.73
CA LEU A 143 15.00 3.73 -1.81
C LEU A 143 15.91 4.27 -0.70
N LEU A 144 15.77 5.53 -0.32
CA LEU A 144 16.48 6.10 0.83
C LEU A 144 16.15 5.30 2.10
N ILE A 145 14.86 5.09 2.40
CA ILE A 145 14.40 4.28 3.54
C ILE A 145 15.01 2.88 3.49
N LEU A 146 14.98 2.20 2.34
CA LEU A 146 15.60 0.89 2.17
C LEU A 146 17.11 0.91 2.45
N SER A 147 17.83 1.92 1.97
CA SER A 147 19.26 2.04 2.20
C SER A 147 19.61 2.19 3.69
N ARG A 148 18.76 2.91 4.45
CA ARG A 148 18.90 3.06 5.91
C ARG A 148 18.63 1.75 6.63
N LEU A 149 17.56 1.04 6.25
CA LEU A 149 17.25 -0.28 6.79
C LEU A 149 18.38 -1.29 6.50
N SER A 150 18.88 -1.34 5.25
CA SER A 150 20.01 -2.17 4.85
C SER A 150 21.23 -1.93 5.73
N THR A 151 21.57 -0.66 5.98
CA THR A 151 22.71 -0.30 6.83
C THR A 151 22.49 -0.70 8.29
N GLN A 152 21.30 -0.46 8.85
CA GLN A 152 20.99 -0.82 10.24
C GLN A 152 20.96 -2.33 10.48
N LEU A 153 20.61 -3.11 9.45
CA LEU A 153 20.67 -4.58 9.47
C LEU A 153 22.06 -5.13 9.09
N GLY A 154 23.05 -4.28 8.82
CA GLY A 154 24.41 -4.70 8.44
C GLY A 154 24.51 -5.35 7.06
N LEU A 155 23.53 -5.13 6.18
CA LEU A 155 23.51 -5.69 4.83
C LEU A 155 24.53 -4.98 3.92
N THR A 156 25.21 -5.77 3.08
CA THR A 156 26.29 -5.30 2.20
C THR A 156 26.17 -5.89 0.79
N GLY A 157 26.74 -5.20 -0.20
CA GLY A 157 26.73 -5.65 -1.60
C GLY A 157 25.32 -5.90 -2.14
N SER A 158 25.12 -7.03 -2.83
CA SER A 158 23.85 -7.43 -3.44
C SER A 158 22.78 -7.89 -2.44
N SER A 159 23.09 -7.97 -1.14
CA SER A 159 22.08 -8.27 -0.11
C SER A 159 21.29 -7.04 0.34
N ARG A 160 21.73 -5.84 -0.06
CA ARG A 160 21.09 -4.58 0.33
C ARG A 160 19.75 -4.42 -0.38
N PHE A 161 18.70 -4.08 0.36
CA PHE A 161 17.33 -4.07 -0.15
C PHE A 161 17.10 -3.11 -1.31
N GLU A 162 17.73 -1.93 -1.31
CA GLU A 162 17.59 -0.95 -2.38
C GLU A 162 18.18 -1.42 -3.72
N THR A 163 19.05 -2.45 -3.70
CA THR A 163 19.63 -3.00 -4.92
C THR A 163 18.64 -3.86 -5.71
N TYR A 164 17.50 -4.22 -5.09
CA TYR A 164 16.43 -5.00 -5.73
C TYR A 164 15.54 -4.15 -6.62
N HIS A 165 15.81 -2.84 -6.76
CA HIS A 165 14.92 -1.87 -7.40
C HIS A 165 15.67 -1.02 -8.42
N ALA A 166 16.69 -1.60 -9.05
CA ALA A 166 17.56 -0.87 -9.97
C ALA A 166 16.83 -0.55 -11.29
N ASP A 167 16.95 0.70 -11.73
CA ASP A 167 16.56 1.10 -13.08
C ASP A 167 17.68 0.76 -14.09
N PRO A 168 17.35 0.44 -15.35
CA PRO A 168 16.01 0.34 -15.93
C PRO A 168 15.42 -1.09 -15.81
N GLY A 169 15.77 -1.85 -14.77
CA GLY A 169 15.30 -3.23 -14.59
C GLY A 169 13.77 -3.31 -14.61
N PRO A 170 13.17 -4.36 -15.21
CA PRO A 170 11.72 -4.50 -15.24
C PRO A 170 11.20 -4.65 -13.81
N SER A 171 10.14 -3.92 -13.47
CA SER A 171 9.40 -4.09 -12.21
C SER A 171 7.93 -3.76 -12.42
N THR A 172 7.09 -4.28 -11.54
CA THR A 172 5.67 -3.94 -11.44
C THR A 172 5.41 -2.72 -10.55
N SER A 173 6.43 -1.91 -10.22
CA SER A 173 6.24 -0.69 -9.42
C SER A 173 5.25 0.25 -10.09
N THR A 174 4.27 0.77 -9.33
CA THR A 174 3.18 1.57 -9.88
C THR A 174 2.69 2.62 -8.88
N LEU A 175 2.24 3.74 -9.41
CA LEU A 175 1.48 4.75 -8.68
C LEU A 175 0.00 4.50 -8.90
N GLY A 176 -0.76 4.25 -7.84
CA GLY A 176 -2.22 4.24 -7.88
C GLY A 176 -2.78 5.53 -7.31
N ILE A 177 -3.66 6.21 -8.06
CA ILE A 177 -4.60 7.19 -7.49
C ILE A 177 -5.96 6.50 -7.33
N LEU A 178 -6.60 6.72 -6.19
CA LEU A 178 -7.85 6.06 -5.83
C LEU A 178 -8.86 7.10 -5.34
N ARG A 179 -10.12 6.92 -5.72
CA ARG A 179 -11.26 7.63 -5.16
C ARG A 179 -12.27 6.62 -4.64
N TYR A 180 -12.70 6.86 -3.41
CA TYR A 180 -13.82 6.18 -2.77
C TYR A 180 -14.96 7.21 -2.73
N PRO A 181 -16.01 7.06 -3.56
CA PRO A 181 -17.10 8.03 -3.60
C PRO A 181 -17.93 8.03 -2.32
N LYS A 182 -18.44 9.18 -1.91
CA LYS A 182 -19.45 9.28 -0.86
C LYS A 182 -20.66 8.43 -1.22
N HIS A 183 -21.27 7.81 -0.22
CA HIS A 183 -22.48 7.05 -0.43
C HIS A 183 -23.66 8.00 -0.70
N GLU A 184 -24.54 7.63 -1.61
CA GLU A 184 -25.76 8.40 -1.86
C GLU A 184 -26.68 8.37 -0.63
N SER A 185 -27.36 9.50 -0.38
CA SER A 185 -28.29 9.62 0.75
C SER A 185 -29.43 8.62 0.61
N GLY A 186 -29.70 7.86 1.68
CA GLY A 186 -30.80 6.87 1.72
C GLY A 186 -30.39 5.43 1.42
N ILE A 187 -29.13 5.17 1.04
CA ILE A 187 -28.59 3.82 0.95
C ILE A 187 -28.17 3.36 2.36
N SER A 188 -28.94 2.45 2.95
CA SER A 188 -28.63 1.88 4.28
C SER A 188 -27.55 0.81 4.25
N GLU A 189 -27.41 0.10 3.12
CA GLU A 189 -26.45 -0.98 2.94
C GLU A 189 -25.82 -0.92 1.53
N PRO A 190 -24.70 -0.21 1.36
CA PRO A 190 -24.02 -0.14 0.07
C PRO A 190 -23.39 -1.50 -0.28
N THR A 191 -23.53 -1.90 -1.54
CA THR A 191 -22.98 -3.17 -2.07
C THR A 191 -21.50 -3.09 -2.42
N SER A 192 -20.98 -1.87 -2.55
CA SER A 192 -19.60 -1.52 -2.89
C SER A 192 -19.07 -0.57 -1.82
N VAL A 193 -18.14 -1.02 -0.99
CA VAL A 193 -17.65 -0.24 0.16
C VAL A 193 -16.16 -0.47 0.36
N GLY A 194 -15.39 0.61 0.49
CA GLY A 194 -14.01 0.52 0.98
C GLY A 194 -13.08 -0.34 0.11
N HIS A 195 -12.04 -0.87 0.73
CA HIS A 195 -11.04 -1.75 0.11
C HIS A 195 -10.76 -2.89 1.09
N ASN A 196 -10.74 -4.10 0.57
CA ASN A 196 -10.59 -5.33 1.31
C ASN A 196 -9.36 -5.37 2.22
N GLN A 197 -9.38 -6.23 3.24
CA GLN A 197 -8.21 -6.46 4.09
C GLN A 197 -7.13 -7.26 3.38
N HIS A 198 -5.91 -6.76 3.42
CA HIS A 198 -4.76 -7.35 2.75
C HIS A 198 -3.45 -6.90 3.39
N THR A 199 -2.36 -7.59 3.07
CA THR A 199 -1.02 -7.00 3.13
C THR A 199 -0.66 -6.45 1.76
N ASP A 200 0.36 -5.61 1.64
CA ASP A 200 0.84 -5.17 0.33
C ASP A 200 1.80 -6.18 -0.32
N VAL A 201 1.70 -6.34 -1.63
CA VAL A 201 2.55 -7.26 -2.42
C VAL A 201 4.01 -6.84 -2.38
N GLY A 202 4.26 -5.54 -2.47
CA GLY A 202 5.56 -4.94 -2.76
C GLY A 202 6.53 -4.90 -1.58
N THR A 203 7.53 -4.04 -1.70
CA THR A 203 8.57 -3.81 -0.70
C THR A 203 8.13 -2.76 0.32
N LEU A 204 7.77 -1.57 -0.17
CA LEU A 204 7.25 -0.46 0.63
C LEU A 204 6.11 0.21 -0.13
N THR A 205 5.13 0.71 0.61
CA THR A 205 4.09 1.58 0.07
C THR A 205 4.27 2.97 0.66
N PHE A 206 4.30 3.98 -0.20
CA PHE A 206 4.24 5.39 0.18
C PHE A 206 2.83 5.89 -0.11
N LEU A 207 2.07 6.23 0.93
CA LEU A 207 0.66 6.58 0.82
C LEU A 207 0.38 7.99 1.36
N LEU A 208 -0.43 8.75 0.64
CA LEU A 208 -1.01 10.00 1.12
C LEU A 208 -2.53 9.94 0.98
N ALA A 209 -3.22 10.42 2.00
CA ALA A 209 -4.67 10.57 2.03
C ALA A 209 -5.04 11.74 2.95
N ALA A 210 -6.02 12.54 2.54
CA ALA A 210 -6.53 13.66 3.35
C ALA A 210 -7.75 13.26 4.20
N GLN A 211 -8.48 12.21 3.80
CA GLN A 211 -9.68 11.74 4.47
C GLN A 211 -9.44 10.44 5.25
N TRP A 212 -10.25 10.24 6.28
CA TRP A 212 -10.26 9.02 7.09
C TRP A 212 -10.62 7.78 6.25
N GLY A 213 -10.19 6.62 6.73
CA GLY A 213 -10.72 5.34 6.25
C GLY A 213 -9.71 4.19 6.25
N LEU A 214 -8.41 4.49 6.23
CA LEU A 214 -7.38 3.48 6.35
C LEU A 214 -7.38 2.91 7.78
N GLN A 215 -7.51 1.60 7.89
CA GLN A 215 -7.29 0.86 9.13
C GLN A 215 -6.16 -0.13 8.95
N TYR A 216 -5.36 -0.33 9.99
CA TYR A 216 -4.39 -1.41 10.08
C TYR A 216 -4.68 -2.26 11.32
N CYS A 217 -4.31 -3.54 11.27
CA CYS A 217 -4.40 -4.42 12.43
C CYS A 217 -3.12 -4.27 13.26
N SER A 218 -3.17 -3.41 14.27
CA SER A 218 -2.02 -3.03 15.09
C SER A 218 -1.29 -4.25 15.67
N PRO A 219 0.01 -4.45 15.38
CA PRO A 219 0.78 -5.50 16.03
C PRO A 219 0.89 -5.31 17.55
N GLN A 220 0.73 -4.08 18.05
CA GLN A 220 0.85 -3.76 19.47
C GLN A 220 -0.42 -4.10 20.24
N THR A 221 -1.58 -3.68 19.73
CA THR A 221 -2.87 -3.85 20.44
C THR A 221 -3.68 -5.05 19.95
N LYS A 222 -3.30 -5.63 18.80
CA LYS A 222 -4.02 -6.72 18.11
C LYS A 222 -5.46 -6.35 17.74
N ARG A 223 -5.70 -5.08 17.45
CA ARG A 223 -7.00 -4.54 17.06
C ARG A 223 -6.91 -3.76 15.75
N TRP A 224 -8.03 -3.66 15.06
CA TRP A 224 -8.20 -2.73 13.94
C TRP A 224 -8.24 -1.30 14.46
N GLU A 225 -7.30 -0.48 13.98
CA GLU A 225 -7.17 0.92 14.36
C GLU A 225 -7.14 1.80 13.12
N PHE A 226 -7.89 2.90 13.13
CA PHE A 226 -7.83 3.92 12.09
C PHE A 226 -6.52 4.70 12.18
N ILE A 227 -5.92 4.96 11.02
CA ILE A 227 -4.78 5.86 10.89
C ILE A 227 -5.31 7.26 10.58
N GLU A 228 -4.95 8.22 11.44
CA GLU A 228 -5.35 9.63 11.30
C GLU A 228 -4.70 10.26 10.06
N PRO A 229 -5.47 10.90 9.17
CA PRO A 229 -4.90 11.73 8.11
C PRO A 229 -4.20 12.94 8.71
N ARG A 230 -2.92 13.15 8.37
CA ARG A 230 -2.11 14.25 8.90
C ARG A 230 -1.51 15.09 7.77
N PRO A 231 -1.78 16.40 7.71
CA PRO A 231 -1.16 17.28 6.72
C PRO A 231 0.37 17.19 6.78
N GLY A 232 1.02 17.13 5.61
CA GLY A 232 2.48 17.03 5.50
C GLY A 232 3.09 15.70 5.94
N HIS A 233 2.27 14.67 6.20
CA HIS A 233 2.74 13.35 6.60
C HIS A 233 2.27 12.27 5.61
N ALA A 234 3.22 11.55 5.03
CA ALA A 234 2.92 10.31 4.32
C ALA A 234 2.76 9.17 5.33
N ILE A 235 2.02 8.14 4.96
CA ILE A 235 1.96 6.86 5.67
C ILE A 235 2.82 5.90 4.87
N ILE A 236 3.81 5.30 5.53
CA ILE A 236 4.67 4.27 4.95
C ILE A 236 4.32 2.94 5.59
N ASN A 237 4.21 1.90 4.77
CA ASN A 237 4.11 0.54 5.28
C ASN A 237 5.01 -0.45 4.55
N VAL A 238 5.43 -1.46 5.31
CA VAL A 238 6.21 -2.60 4.84
C VAL A 238 5.29 -3.57 4.12
N GLY A 239 5.72 -4.06 2.95
CA GLY A 239 5.03 -5.09 2.20
C GLY A 239 5.73 -6.45 2.27
N ASP A 240 5.10 -7.45 1.68
CA ASP A 240 5.53 -8.85 1.74
C ASP A 240 6.93 -9.05 1.11
N SER A 241 7.23 -8.34 0.02
CA SER A 241 8.52 -8.44 -0.68
C SER A 241 9.68 -7.76 0.08
N LEU A 242 9.44 -7.11 1.22
CA LEU A 242 10.48 -6.69 2.16
C LEU A 242 10.54 -7.59 3.40
N ARG A 243 9.38 -8.08 3.83
CA ARG A 243 9.27 -9.06 4.92
C ARG A 243 10.04 -10.34 4.61
N PHE A 244 9.93 -10.89 3.41
CA PHE A 244 10.59 -12.17 3.09
C PHE A 244 12.12 -12.07 3.04
N PRO A 245 12.75 -11.12 2.32
CA PRO A 245 14.21 -10.99 2.32
C PRO A 245 14.80 -10.62 3.69
N SER A 246 14.03 -9.95 4.56
CA SER A 246 14.44 -9.67 5.94
C SER A 246 14.27 -10.86 6.90
N GLY A 247 13.93 -12.06 6.40
CA GLY A 247 13.72 -13.24 7.24
C GLY A 247 12.51 -13.12 8.17
N GLY A 248 11.58 -12.20 7.87
CA GLY A 248 10.43 -11.91 8.72
C GLY A 248 10.68 -10.87 9.81
N GLU A 249 11.88 -10.27 9.89
CA GLU A 249 12.18 -9.22 10.88
C GLU A 249 11.35 -7.95 10.66
N LEU A 250 11.04 -7.60 9.41
CA LEU A 250 10.24 -6.40 9.09
C LEU A 250 8.77 -6.79 8.89
N ALA A 251 7.87 -6.12 9.61
CA ALA A 251 6.47 -6.52 9.73
C ALA A 251 5.62 -6.02 8.56
N SER A 252 5.20 -6.92 7.66
CA SER A 252 4.11 -6.66 6.70
C SER A 252 2.76 -6.82 7.41
N VAL A 253 1.98 -5.75 7.52
CA VAL A 253 0.78 -5.71 8.37
C VAL A 253 -0.50 -5.65 7.56
N VAL A 254 -1.48 -6.45 7.98
CA VAL A 254 -2.81 -6.47 7.37
C VAL A 254 -3.50 -5.13 7.61
N HIS A 255 -4.01 -4.54 6.54
CA HIS A 255 -4.72 -3.27 6.54
C HIS A 255 -5.91 -3.32 5.58
N ARG A 256 -6.84 -2.39 5.71
CA ARG A 256 -8.06 -2.27 4.89
C ARG A 256 -8.48 -0.81 4.79
N VAL A 257 -9.39 -0.50 3.87
CA VAL A 257 -10.08 0.79 3.87
C VAL A 257 -11.55 0.58 4.16
N VAL A 258 -12.07 1.23 5.18
CA VAL A 258 -13.50 1.21 5.53
C VAL A 258 -13.95 2.63 5.88
N PRO A 259 -15.20 3.01 5.61
CA PRO A 259 -15.73 4.29 6.07
C PRO A 259 -15.63 4.41 7.60
N LEU A 260 -15.40 5.64 8.09
CA LEU A 260 -15.28 5.92 9.54
C LEU A 260 -16.59 5.66 10.30
N LYS A 261 -17.71 5.90 9.63
CA LYS A 261 -19.08 5.62 10.09
C LYS A 261 -19.71 4.53 9.22
N GLU A 262 -20.97 4.19 9.44
CA GLU A 262 -21.70 3.23 8.59
C GLU A 262 -21.74 3.65 7.12
N THR A 263 -21.83 4.96 6.86
CA THR A 263 -21.85 5.55 5.54
C THR A 263 -20.68 6.51 5.34
N GLN A 264 -20.12 6.52 4.14
CA GLN A 264 -19.12 7.50 3.74
C GLN A 264 -19.81 8.81 3.34
N GLU A 265 -19.60 9.87 4.11
CA GLU A 265 -20.29 11.16 3.94
C GLU A 265 -19.59 12.11 2.95
N GLU A 266 -18.31 11.85 2.64
CA GLU A 266 -17.49 12.62 1.71
C GLU A 266 -16.63 11.70 0.82
N ASP A 267 -16.20 12.19 -0.34
CA ASP A 267 -15.29 11.44 -1.19
C ASP A 267 -13.90 11.34 -0.51
N ARG A 268 -13.38 10.13 -0.40
CA ARG A 268 -12.00 9.89 0.05
C ARG A 268 -11.09 9.73 -1.15
N TYR A 269 -9.98 10.46 -1.14
CA TYR A 269 -8.93 10.35 -2.14
C TYR A 269 -7.66 9.85 -1.49
N SER A 270 -6.98 8.91 -2.16
CA SER A 270 -5.65 8.49 -1.75
C SER A 270 -4.75 8.27 -2.95
N ILE A 271 -3.48 8.60 -2.79
CA ILE A 271 -2.42 8.25 -3.73
C ILE A 271 -1.46 7.28 -3.03
N ALA A 272 -1.08 6.23 -3.72
CA ALA A 272 -0.18 5.21 -3.20
C ALA A 272 0.88 4.88 -4.26
N TYR A 273 2.14 5.07 -3.92
CA TYR A 273 3.25 4.54 -4.71
C TYR A 273 3.68 3.20 -4.12
N PHE A 274 3.46 2.14 -4.89
CA PHE A 274 3.82 0.78 -4.53
C PHE A 274 5.22 0.49 -5.09
N LEU A 275 6.24 0.59 -4.23
CA LEU A 275 7.59 0.17 -4.58
C LEU A 275 7.63 -1.35 -4.60
N ARG A 276 7.98 -1.93 -5.74
CA ARG A 276 8.11 -3.38 -5.94
C ARG A 276 9.50 -3.69 -6.51
N PRO A 277 10.11 -4.81 -6.11
CA PRO A 277 11.43 -5.17 -6.61
C PRO A 277 11.38 -5.50 -8.11
N ASN A 278 12.55 -5.57 -8.74
CA ASN A 278 12.67 -6.03 -10.12
C ASN A 278 12.12 -7.46 -10.25
N ASP A 279 11.50 -7.75 -11.39
CA ASP A 279 10.69 -8.95 -11.62
C ASP A 279 11.43 -10.26 -11.33
N ASP A 280 12.76 -10.27 -11.52
CA ASP A 280 13.66 -11.41 -11.37
C ASP A 280 14.28 -11.54 -9.98
N VAL A 281 14.08 -10.57 -9.08
CA VAL A 281 14.51 -10.66 -7.69
C VAL A 281 13.80 -11.84 -7.03
N THR A 282 14.55 -12.71 -6.37
CA THR A 282 14.00 -13.91 -5.73
C THR A 282 14.08 -13.82 -4.21
N PHE A 283 13.08 -14.38 -3.55
CA PHE A 283 13.02 -14.49 -2.10
C PHE A 283 12.33 -15.77 -1.68
N ARG A 284 12.57 -16.17 -0.42
CA ARG A 284 11.98 -17.35 0.19
C ARG A 284 10.87 -16.93 1.13
N ASP A 285 9.68 -17.51 0.97
CA ASP A 285 8.59 -17.25 1.91
C ASP A 285 8.76 -18.02 3.24
N ALA A 286 7.81 -17.83 4.16
CA ALA A 286 7.80 -18.48 5.47
C ALA A 286 7.67 -20.02 5.43
N THR A 287 7.21 -20.59 4.31
CA THR A 287 7.12 -22.05 4.10
C THR A 287 8.39 -22.64 3.49
N GLY A 288 9.32 -21.79 3.10
CA GLY A 288 10.54 -22.18 2.42
C GLY A 288 10.41 -22.23 0.90
N LYS A 289 9.25 -21.87 0.32
CA LYS A 289 9.07 -21.81 -1.14
C LYS A 289 9.80 -20.59 -1.70
N MET A 290 10.50 -20.80 -2.81
CA MET A 290 11.14 -19.73 -3.57
C MET A 290 10.13 -19.09 -4.51
N TRP A 291 10.18 -17.76 -4.59
CA TRP A 291 9.39 -16.95 -5.51
C TRP A 291 10.31 -15.95 -6.20
N SER A 292 10.08 -15.70 -7.49
CA SER A 292 10.43 -14.40 -8.06
C SER A 292 9.42 -13.33 -7.64
N ALA A 293 9.84 -12.08 -7.65
CA ALA A 293 8.99 -10.93 -7.38
C ALA A 293 7.75 -10.90 -8.29
N LYS A 294 7.94 -11.24 -9.58
CA LYS A 294 6.85 -11.33 -10.54
C LYS A 294 5.88 -12.47 -10.23
N GLU A 295 6.37 -13.66 -9.92
CA GLU A 295 5.49 -14.78 -9.56
C GLU A 295 4.68 -14.50 -8.30
N TRP A 296 5.31 -13.88 -7.28
CA TRP A 296 4.61 -13.48 -6.05
C TRP A 296 3.53 -12.44 -6.34
N HIS A 297 3.84 -11.45 -7.17
CA HIS A 297 2.89 -10.46 -7.63
C HIS A 297 1.68 -11.11 -8.31
N ASP A 298 1.91 -11.90 -9.36
CA ASP A 298 0.85 -12.48 -10.17
C ASP A 298 -0.03 -13.41 -9.32
N PHE A 299 0.58 -14.25 -8.48
CA PHE A 299 -0.14 -15.12 -7.54
C PHE A 299 -1.07 -14.33 -6.62
N LYS A 300 -0.60 -13.21 -6.06
CA LYS A 300 -1.39 -12.43 -5.11
C LYS A 300 -2.51 -11.64 -5.78
N PHE A 301 -2.29 -11.12 -6.99
CA PHE A 301 -3.34 -10.49 -7.78
C PHE A 301 -4.41 -11.49 -8.23
N ASP A 302 -4.02 -12.71 -8.60
CA ASP A 302 -4.97 -13.80 -8.88
C ASP A 302 -5.81 -14.14 -7.64
N VAL A 303 -5.20 -14.13 -6.46
CA VAL A 303 -5.93 -14.28 -5.19
C VAL A 303 -6.93 -13.13 -5.04
N PHE A 304 -6.54 -11.86 -5.18
CA PHE A 304 -7.44 -10.71 -5.03
C PHE A 304 -8.65 -10.71 -5.97
N LYS A 305 -8.45 -11.16 -7.21
CA LYS A 305 -9.52 -11.26 -8.22
C LYS A 305 -10.43 -12.48 -8.02
N SER A 306 -9.98 -13.47 -7.26
CA SER A 306 -10.74 -14.71 -7.08
C SER A 306 -11.86 -14.52 -6.03
N PRO A 307 -13.07 -15.07 -6.28
CA PRO A 307 -14.12 -15.22 -5.25
C PRO A 307 -13.66 -16.05 -4.03
N SER A 308 -12.52 -16.73 -4.15
CA SER A 308 -11.85 -17.52 -3.11
C SER A 308 -10.74 -16.76 -2.36
N THR A 309 -10.71 -15.41 -2.41
CA THR A 309 -9.92 -14.59 -1.47
C THR A 309 -10.22 -14.96 -0.02
N LEU A 310 -11.38 -15.57 0.22
CA LEU A 310 -11.80 -16.14 1.47
C LEU A 310 -11.45 -17.64 1.53
N ASP A 311 -10.82 -18.08 2.63
CA ASP A 311 -10.68 -19.50 2.92
C ASP A 311 -12.05 -20.16 3.16
N ALA A 312 -12.08 -21.49 3.33
CA ALA A 312 -13.33 -22.24 3.57
C ALA A 312 -14.11 -21.79 4.82
N LYS A 313 -13.51 -20.96 5.70
CA LYS A 313 -14.11 -20.37 6.88
C LYS A 313 -14.52 -18.90 6.68
N GLY A 314 -14.34 -18.33 5.48
CA GLY A 314 -14.66 -16.94 5.21
C GLY A 314 -13.59 -15.95 5.67
N ARG A 315 -12.33 -16.38 5.88
CA ARG A 315 -11.21 -15.51 6.28
C ARG A 315 -10.39 -15.10 5.06
N PHE A 316 -10.03 -13.83 4.96
CA PHE A 316 -9.22 -13.34 3.84
C PHE A 316 -7.81 -13.95 3.83
N LEU A 317 -7.33 -14.31 2.64
CA LEU A 317 -5.98 -14.75 2.36
C LEU A 317 -5.03 -13.53 2.36
N THR A 318 -4.52 -13.17 3.54
CA THR A 318 -3.74 -11.95 3.77
C THR A 318 -2.24 -12.15 3.53
N GLY A 319 -1.83 -12.50 2.31
CA GLY A 319 -0.39 -12.63 1.97
C GLY A 319 0.34 -13.69 2.81
N MET A 320 -0.31 -14.83 3.06
CA MET A 320 0.18 -15.90 3.96
C MET A 320 0.36 -15.48 5.42
N MET A 321 -0.41 -14.48 5.87
CA MET A 321 -0.68 -14.27 7.29
C MET A 321 -1.93 -15.06 7.67
N LEU A 322 -1.89 -15.81 8.76
CA LEU A 322 -3.07 -16.46 9.35
C LEU A 322 -3.49 -15.71 10.60
N GLU A 323 -4.79 -15.50 10.73
CA GLU A 323 -5.41 -15.09 11.97
C GLU A 323 -5.47 -16.29 12.94
N GLU A 324 -4.70 -16.24 14.02
CA GLU A 324 -4.88 -17.09 15.19
C GLU A 324 -6.12 -16.63 15.98
N GLU A 325 -6.79 -17.57 16.67
CA GLU A 325 -7.88 -17.24 17.59
C GLU A 325 -7.41 -16.16 18.59
N ARG A 326 -8.09 -15.00 18.58
CA ARG A 326 -7.76 -13.74 19.29
C ARG A 326 -6.91 -12.70 18.52
N GLY A 327 -7.02 -12.62 17.19
CA GLY A 327 -6.57 -11.46 16.42
C GLY A 327 -5.05 -11.31 16.27
N ARG A 328 -4.30 -12.41 16.48
CA ARG A 328 -2.87 -12.48 16.15
C ARG A 328 -2.71 -12.87 14.69
N TRP A 329 -1.94 -12.11 13.93
CA TRP A 329 -1.51 -12.49 12.59
C TRP A 329 -0.09 -13.05 12.65
N VAL A 330 0.07 -14.33 12.29
CA VAL A 330 1.37 -15.01 12.22
C VAL A 330 1.57 -15.51 10.81
N GLY A 331 2.81 -15.49 10.30
CA GLY A 331 3.12 -16.11 9.02
C GLY A 331 2.79 -17.60 9.04
N VAL A 332 2.20 -18.12 7.96
CA VAL A 332 1.96 -19.56 7.82
C VAL A 332 3.31 -20.26 7.72
N ALA A 333 3.75 -20.92 8.80
CA ALA A 333 4.76 -21.95 8.70
C ALA A 333 4.10 -23.17 8.04
N GLY A 334 4.67 -23.66 6.94
CA GLY A 334 4.20 -24.90 6.31
C GLY A 334 4.19 -26.03 7.35
N GLU A 335 3.20 -26.92 7.28
CA GLU A 335 3.11 -28.10 8.13
C GLU A 335 4.42 -28.90 8.03
N GLY A 336 5.29 -28.73 9.02
CA GLY A 336 6.59 -29.40 9.07
C GLY A 336 7.64 -28.65 9.89
N GLY A 337 7.43 -28.52 11.21
CA GLY A 337 8.43 -28.26 12.27
C GLY A 337 9.38 -27.06 12.05
N VAL A 338 9.50 -26.08 12.94
CA VAL A 338 9.72 -26.14 14.38
C VAL A 338 9.51 -24.72 14.88
N ALA A 339 8.80 -24.58 16.00
CA ALA A 339 8.74 -23.33 16.75
C ALA A 339 10.15 -22.94 17.22
N VAL A 340 10.59 -21.72 16.92
CA VAL A 340 11.56 -21.03 17.79
C VAL A 340 11.08 -19.62 18.00
N ALA A 341 10.53 -19.40 19.19
CA ALA A 341 10.47 -18.09 19.81
C ALA A 341 11.85 -17.78 20.40
N VAL A 342 12.47 -16.69 19.93
CA VAL A 342 13.17 -15.69 20.74
C VAL A 342 12.98 -14.35 20.05
#